data_AF-M5PSY2-F1
#
_entry.id   AF-M5PSY2-F1
#
_cell.length_a   1.000
_cell.length_b   1.000
_cell.length_c   1.000
_cell.angle_alpha   90.00
_cell.angle_beta   90.00
_cell.angle_gamma   90.00
#
_symmetry.space_group_name_H-M   'P 1'
#
loop_
_entity.id
_entity.type
_entity.pdbx_description
1 polymer ?
#
loop_
_entity_poly.entity_id
_entity_poly.type
_entity_poly.pdbx_seq_one_letter_code
_entity_poly.pdbx_strand_id
1 'polypeptide(L)'
;MAKHIKIDDYISDPTPLVDALNKIAKKLGESRPSDIPLEKIIQYNEISKTIDRLKEAGADIPDELRRLKLDLAKQADEHKIATESWKVSLQTLQTLEGRISHSLVSVRAIITRISDKPGSKSRQKRFVKRSSPALLSRELRKALRELGGSGKKADVLERIRINMDGKFKPQDLERDAQGNLNWEKWIVAEKNRLVKEGAIVTGSSFGVWELRRK
;
A
#
# COMPACT_ATOMS: atom_id res chain seq x y z
N MET A 1 1.08 20.81 -27.91
CA MET A 1 2.46 20.33 -28.19
C MET A 1 2.98 19.63 -26.95
N ALA A 2 3.13 18.31 -26.99
CA ALA A 2 3.71 17.57 -25.87
C ALA A 2 5.20 17.92 -25.78
N LYS A 3 5.67 18.47 -24.64
CA LYS A 3 7.10 18.63 -24.39
C LYS A 3 7.73 17.24 -24.47
N HIS A 4 8.59 17.03 -25.47
CA HIS A 4 9.43 15.83 -25.50
C HIS A 4 10.31 15.84 -24.25
N ILE A 5 10.02 14.91 -23.34
CA ILE A 5 10.83 14.69 -22.15
C ILE A 5 12.14 14.08 -22.65
N LYS A 6 13.24 14.82 -22.56
CA LYS A 6 14.58 14.29 -22.83
C LYS A 6 14.92 13.35 -21.69
N ILE A 7 14.92 12.05 -21.97
CA ILE A 7 15.18 11.01 -20.97
C ILE A 7 16.58 11.18 -20.37
N ASP A 8 17.54 11.66 -21.17
CA ASP A 8 18.93 11.85 -20.77
C ASP A 8 19.10 12.78 -19.57
N ASP A 9 18.23 13.79 -19.44
CA ASP A 9 18.26 14.73 -18.32
C ASP A 9 17.93 14.04 -16.97
N TYR A 10 17.12 12.96 -17.01
CA TYR A 10 16.70 12.19 -15.84
C TYR A 10 17.63 11.02 -15.51
N ILE A 11 18.57 10.69 -16.39
CA ILE A 11 19.60 9.68 -16.11
C ILE A 11 20.55 10.20 -15.03
N SER A 12 20.88 11.49 -15.08
CA SER A 12 21.80 12.13 -14.12
C SER A 12 21.09 12.52 -12.82
N ASP A 13 19.83 12.95 -12.89
CA ASP A 13 19.02 13.26 -11.72
C ASP A 13 17.53 12.90 -11.93
N PRO A 14 17.05 11.78 -11.37
CA PRO A 14 15.64 11.38 -11.47
C PRO A 14 14.74 12.08 -10.42
N THR A 15 15.30 12.88 -9.51
CA THR A 15 14.57 13.55 -8.42
C THR A 15 13.39 14.40 -8.90
N PRO A 16 13.47 15.14 -10.03
CA PRO A 16 12.33 15.95 -10.51
C PRO A 16 11.06 15.14 -10.82
N LEU A 17 11.18 13.84 -11.16
CA LEU A 17 10.01 12.96 -11.36
C LEU A 17 9.29 12.69 -10.04
N VAL A 18 10.07 12.42 -8.99
CA VAL A 18 9.54 12.18 -7.65
C VAL A 18 8.90 13.46 -7.09
N ASP A 19 9.53 14.60 -7.30
CA ASP A 19 9.00 15.90 -6.90
C ASP A 19 7.70 16.26 -7.61
N ALA A 20 7.59 15.95 -8.91
CA ALA A 20 6.36 16.15 -9.66
C ALA A 20 5.21 15.30 -9.08
N LEU A 21 5.47 14.02 -8.78
CA LEU A 21 4.48 13.14 -8.16
C LEU A 21 4.06 13.65 -6.77
N ASN A 22 5.03 14.06 -5.94
CA ASN A 22 4.76 14.62 -4.62
C ASN A 22 3.92 15.91 -4.70
N LYS A 23 4.22 16.78 -5.66
CA LYS A 23 3.44 18.01 -5.91
C LYS A 23 2.01 17.69 -6.33
N ILE A 24 1.81 16.70 -7.19
CA ILE A 24 0.47 16.27 -7.63
C ILE A 24 -0.31 15.70 -6.44
N ALA A 25 0.30 14.80 -5.66
CA ALA A 25 -0.34 14.21 -4.48
C ALA A 25 -0.73 15.27 -3.45
N LYS A 26 0.17 16.23 -3.18
CA LYS A 26 -0.09 17.36 -2.30
C LYS A 26 -1.27 18.20 -2.78
N LYS A 27 -1.27 18.62 -4.05
CA LYS A 27 -2.37 19.39 -4.64
C LYS A 27 -3.70 18.66 -4.57
N LEU A 28 -3.72 17.33 -4.79
CA LEU A 28 -4.94 16.55 -4.70
C LEU A 28 -5.46 16.47 -3.25
N GLY A 29 -4.55 16.36 -2.27
CA GLY A 29 -4.89 16.40 -0.86
C GLY A 29 -5.48 17.74 -0.43
N GLU A 30 -4.91 18.85 -0.91
CA GLU A 30 -5.40 20.21 -0.68
C GLU A 30 -6.73 20.50 -1.38
N SER A 31 -6.98 19.85 -2.53
CA SER A 31 -8.20 20.02 -3.34
C SER A 31 -9.33 19.07 -2.93
N ARG A 32 -9.22 18.41 -1.77
CA ARG A 32 -10.29 17.55 -1.26
C ARG A 32 -11.53 18.43 -1.01
N PRO A 33 -12.69 18.13 -1.64
CA PRO A 33 -13.92 18.84 -1.33
C PRO A 33 -14.21 18.67 0.16
N SER A 34 -14.48 19.78 0.85
CA SER A 34 -14.99 19.75 2.23
C SER A 34 -16.32 19.01 2.26
N ASP A 35 -16.61 18.23 3.29
CA ASP A 35 -17.94 17.64 3.43
C ASP A 35 -19.02 18.73 3.38
N ILE A 36 -20.16 18.45 2.74
CA ILE A 36 -21.30 19.38 2.79
C ILE A 36 -21.65 19.54 4.28
N PRO A 37 -21.63 20.78 4.83
CA PRO A 37 -22.01 20.98 6.23
C PRO A 37 -23.41 20.44 6.46
N LEU A 38 -23.59 19.67 7.54
CA LEU A 38 -24.86 19.04 7.88
C LEU A 38 -25.98 20.09 7.96
N GLU A 39 -25.65 21.31 8.37
CA GLU A 39 -26.57 22.45 8.43
C GLU A 39 -27.19 22.77 7.07
N LYS A 40 -26.44 22.69 5.96
CA LYS A 40 -26.97 22.98 4.61
C LYS A 40 -27.95 21.91 4.14
N ILE A 41 -27.71 20.66 4.52
CA ILE A 41 -28.62 19.53 4.24
C ILE A 41 -29.92 19.70 5.04
N ILE A 42 -29.80 20.08 6.32
CA ILE A 42 -30.95 20.37 7.19
C ILE A 42 -31.77 21.54 6.61
N GLN A 43 -31.12 22.65 6.25
CA GLN A 43 -31.76 23.82 5.65
C GLN A 43 -32.52 23.45 4.38
N TYR A 44 -31.90 22.70 3.47
CA TYR A 44 -32.55 22.26 2.22
C TYR A 44 -33.83 21.44 2.50
N ASN A 45 -33.76 20.52 3.46
CA ASN A 45 -34.89 19.67 3.83
C ASN A 45 -36.01 20.46 4.51
N GLU A 46 -35.67 21.41 5.40
CA GLU A 46 -36.65 22.28 6.06
C GLU A 46 -37.33 23.21 5.07
N ILE A 47 -36.59 23.83 4.15
CA ILE A 47 -37.14 24.69 3.11
C ILE A 47 -38.03 23.88 2.17
N SER A 48 -37.61 22.68 1.78
CA SER A 48 -38.43 21.80 0.94
C SER A 48 -39.75 21.44 1.63
N LYS A 49 -39.70 21.01 2.91
CA LYS A 49 -40.91 20.73 3.71
C LYS A 49 -41.80 21.96 3.85
N THR A 50 -41.23 23.14 4.02
CA THR A 50 -42.00 24.39 4.15
C THR A 50 -42.71 24.73 2.85
N ILE A 51 -42.04 24.58 1.70
CA ILE A 51 -42.64 24.76 0.38
C ILE A 51 -43.76 23.75 0.14
N ASP A 52 -43.57 22.49 0.54
CA ASP A 52 -44.58 21.45 0.35
C ASP A 52 -45.81 21.70 1.24
N ARG A 53 -45.62 22.13 2.50
CA ARG A 53 -46.73 22.56 3.39
C ARG A 53 -47.51 23.75 2.83
N LEU A 54 -46.82 24.75 2.27
CA LEU A 54 -47.46 25.91 1.65
C LEU A 54 -48.30 25.50 0.43
N LYS A 55 -47.78 24.58 -0.40
CA LYS A 55 -48.52 23.98 -1.52
C LYS A 55 -49.76 23.23 -1.06
N GLU A 56 -49.62 22.37 -0.05
CA GLU A 56 -50.73 21.58 0.52
C GLU A 56 -51.81 22.48 1.13
N ALA A 57 -51.41 23.61 1.73
CA ALA A 57 -52.32 24.59 2.28
C ALA A 57 -52.97 25.50 1.22
N GLY A 58 -52.62 25.35 -0.07
CA GLY A 58 -53.10 26.22 -1.15
C GLY A 58 -52.62 27.67 -1.03
N ALA A 59 -51.59 27.93 -0.22
CA ALA A 59 -51.01 29.24 -0.01
C ALA A 59 -49.99 29.56 -1.10
N ASP A 60 -49.89 30.84 -1.47
CA ASP A 60 -48.89 31.26 -2.44
C ASP A 60 -47.48 31.11 -1.88
N ILE A 61 -46.54 30.65 -2.70
CA ILE A 61 -45.19 30.32 -2.24
C ILE A 61 -44.30 31.54 -2.47
N PRO A 62 -43.71 32.13 -1.41
CA PRO A 62 -42.78 33.24 -1.56
C PRO A 62 -41.63 32.93 -2.52
N ASP A 63 -41.32 33.87 -3.41
CA ASP A 63 -40.25 33.70 -4.40
C ASP A 63 -38.88 33.58 -3.73
N GLU A 64 -38.70 34.16 -2.54
CA GLU A 64 -37.50 34.01 -1.72
C GLU A 64 -37.24 32.54 -1.36
N LEU A 65 -38.27 31.78 -0.97
CA LEU A 65 -38.13 30.36 -0.64
C LEU A 65 -37.83 29.51 -1.87
N ARG A 66 -38.44 29.83 -3.02
CA ARG A 66 -38.15 29.17 -4.30
C ARG A 66 -36.70 29.40 -4.72
N ARG A 67 -36.21 30.65 -4.61
CA ARG A 67 -34.82 31.02 -4.92
C ARG A 67 -33.83 30.32 -4.00
N LEU A 68 -34.10 30.30 -2.69
CA LEU A 68 -33.22 29.67 -1.72
C LEU A 68 -33.12 28.15 -1.91
N LYS A 69 -34.23 27.48 -2.24
CA LYS A 69 -34.22 26.04 -2.61
C LYS A 69 -33.38 25.78 -3.85
N LEU A 70 -33.51 26.61 -4.88
CA LEU A 70 -32.72 26.49 -6.11
C LEU A 70 -31.22 26.70 -5.85
N ASP A 71 -30.87 27.69 -5.04
CA ASP A 71 -29.47 27.96 -4.69
C ASP A 71 -28.84 26.81 -3.89
N LEU A 72 -29.55 26.28 -2.88
CA LEU A 72 -29.08 25.12 -2.12
C LEU A 72 -28.96 23.86 -2.98
N ALA A 73 -29.88 23.64 -3.93
CA ALA A 73 -29.79 22.54 -4.89
C ALA A 73 -28.55 22.68 -5.79
N LYS A 74 -28.30 23.89 -6.30
CA LYS A 74 -27.11 24.18 -7.13
C LYS A 74 -25.82 23.91 -6.37
N GLN A 75 -25.72 24.37 -5.12
CA GLN A 75 -24.55 24.13 -4.27
C GLN A 75 -24.32 22.63 -4.01
N ALA A 76 -25.39 21.85 -3.80
CA ALA A 76 -25.29 20.41 -3.62
C ALA A 76 -24.81 19.69 -4.90
N ASP A 77 -25.29 20.11 -6.07
CA ASP A 77 -24.85 19.57 -7.35
C ASP A 77 -23.39 19.93 -7.67
N GLU A 78 -22.98 21.18 -7.44
CA GLU A 78 -21.59 21.62 -7.59
C GLU A 78 -20.65 20.80 -6.70
N HIS A 79 -21.05 20.57 -5.44
CA HIS A 79 -20.29 19.73 -4.52
C HIS A 79 -20.19 18.27 -4.98
N LYS A 80 -21.31 17.70 -5.46
CA LYS A 80 -21.34 16.34 -5.99
C LYS A 80 -20.40 16.19 -7.19
N ILE A 81 -20.42 17.15 -8.12
CA ILE A 81 -19.52 17.19 -9.27
C ILE A 81 -18.05 17.28 -8.82
N ALA A 82 -17.73 18.17 -7.88
CA ALA A 82 -16.38 18.32 -7.34
C ALA A 82 -15.89 17.03 -6.66
N THR A 83 -16.76 16.39 -5.88
CA THR A 83 -16.47 15.12 -5.21
C THR A 83 -16.20 14.00 -6.18
N GLU A 84 -17.01 13.89 -7.24
CA GLU A 84 -16.82 12.86 -8.26
C GLU A 84 -15.53 13.08 -9.05
N SER A 85 -15.25 14.32 -9.46
CA SER A 85 -13.98 14.68 -10.13
C SER A 85 -12.75 14.38 -9.26
N TRP A 86 -12.83 14.68 -7.95
CA TRP A 86 -11.77 14.36 -7.00
C TRP A 86 -11.56 12.85 -6.86
N LYS A 87 -12.64 12.06 -6.76
CA LYS A 87 -12.56 10.59 -6.73
C LYS A 87 -11.91 10.01 -7.97
N VAL A 88 -12.27 10.49 -9.16
CA VAL A 88 -11.64 10.06 -10.43
C VAL A 88 -10.15 10.37 -10.43
N SER A 89 -9.76 11.55 -9.94
CA SER A 89 -8.36 11.95 -9.82
C SER A 89 -7.60 11.06 -8.83
N LEU A 90 -8.22 10.70 -7.70
CA LEU A 90 -7.67 9.78 -6.71
C LEU A 90 -7.47 8.38 -7.29
N GLN A 91 -8.47 7.83 -7.99
CA GLN A 91 -8.38 6.53 -8.66
C GLN A 91 -7.26 6.51 -9.72
N THR A 92 -7.08 7.62 -10.44
CA THR A 92 -6.00 7.77 -11.41
C THR A 92 -4.63 7.71 -10.72
N LEU A 93 -4.46 8.38 -9.57
CA LEU A 93 -3.22 8.30 -8.80
C LEU A 93 -2.97 6.90 -8.21
N GLN A 94 -4.00 6.22 -7.73
CA GLN A 94 -3.87 4.83 -7.25
C GLN A 94 -3.45 3.89 -8.39
N THR A 95 -4.01 4.07 -9.58
CA THR A 95 -3.61 3.30 -10.77
C THR A 95 -2.16 3.58 -11.14
N LEU A 96 -1.74 4.84 -11.07
CA LEU A 96 -0.35 5.25 -11.32
C LEU A 96 0.60 4.65 -10.28
N GLU A 97 0.25 4.65 -8.99
CA GLU A 97 1.01 4.02 -7.90
C GLU A 97 1.26 2.53 -8.21
N GLY A 98 0.22 1.80 -8.63
CA GLY A 98 0.33 0.40 -9.02
C GLY A 98 1.30 0.19 -10.19
N ARG A 99 1.21 1.04 -11.22
CA ARG A 99 2.11 0.98 -12.40
C ARG A 99 3.55 1.29 -12.02
N ILE A 100 3.80 2.35 -11.25
CA ILE A 100 5.14 2.71 -10.76
C ILE A 100 5.71 1.57 -9.92
N SER A 101 4.92 1.01 -9.02
CA SER A 101 5.33 -0.14 -8.20
C SER A 101 5.78 -1.32 -9.04
N HIS A 102 5.06 -1.63 -10.13
CA HIS A 102 5.45 -2.68 -11.06
C HIS A 102 6.74 -2.34 -11.82
N SER A 103 6.84 -1.12 -12.36
CA SER A 103 8.04 -0.65 -13.06
C SER A 103 9.28 -0.65 -12.17
N LEU A 104 9.15 -0.32 -10.89
CA LEU A 104 10.25 -0.36 -9.92
C LEU A 104 10.81 -1.78 -9.72
N VAL A 105 9.98 -2.82 -9.84
CA VAL A 105 10.46 -4.22 -9.83
C VAL A 105 11.37 -4.48 -11.02
N SER A 106 10.95 -4.05 -12.22
CA SER A 106 11.74 -4.20 -13.44
C SER A 106 13.03 -3.39 -13.41
N VAL A 107 12.96 -2.13 -12.95
CA VAL A 107 14.14 -1.27 -12.78
C VAL A 107 15.12 -1.90 -11.79
N ARG A 108 14.63 -2.42 -10.66
CA ARG A 108 15.48 -3.12 -9.68
C ARG A 108 16.18 -4.33 -10.30
N ALA A 109 15.46 -5.13 -11.10
CA ALA A 109 16.05 -6.27 -11.79
C ALA A 109 17.16 -5.85 -12.79
N ILE A 110 16.96 -4.74 -13.50
CA ILE A 110 17.96 -4.17 -14.41
C ILE A 110 19.18 -3.66 -13.62
N ILE A 111 18.96 -2.91 -12.54
CA ILE A 111 20.04 -2.43 -11.66
C ILE A 111 20.85 -3.60 -11.13
N THR A 112 20.21 -4.67 -10.63
CA THR A 112 20.91 -5.88 -10.18
C THR A 112 21.79 -6.45 -11.29
N ARG A 113 21.27 -6.60 -12.51
CA ARG A 113 22.04 -7.12 -13.65
C ARG A 113 23.22 -6.25 -14.06
N ILE A 114 23.07 -4.93 -13.99
CA ILE A 114 24.16 -3.98 -14.32
C ILE A 114 25.22 -3.95 -13.19
N SER A 115 24.77 -4.05 -11.94
CA SER A 115 25.66 -4.06 -10.77
C SER A 115 26.43 -5.38 -10.61
N ASP A 116 25.86 -6.48 -11.09
CA ASP A 116 26.53 -7.78 -11.13
C ASP A 116 27.61 -7.76 -12.20
N LYS A 117 28.88 -7.61 -11.77
CA LYS A 117 30.04 -7.70 -12.67
C LYS A 117 29.96 -8.98 -13.52
N PRO A 118 30.15 -8.92 -14.86
CA PRO A 118 30.23 -10.10 -15.71
C PRO A 118 31.49 -10.90 -15.33
N GLY A 119 31.32 -11.85 -14.41
CA GLY A 119 32.41 -12.60 -13.79
C GLY A 119 32.04 -13.18 -12.43
N SER A 120 31.09 -12.58 -11.71
CA SER A 120 30.55 -13.15 -10.48
C SER A 120 29.41 -14.14 -10.79
N LYS A 121 29.73 -15.24 -11.49
CA LYS A 121 28.99 -16.47 -11.22
C LYS A 121 29.36 -16.87 -9.80
N SER A 122 28.67 -16.30 -8.81
CA SER A 122 28.68 -16.81 -7.44
C SER A 122 28.42 -18.31 -7.58
N ARG A 123 29.46 -19.14 -7.44
CA ARG A 123 29.30 -20.58 -7.25
C ARG A 123 28.17 -20.71 -6.24
N GLN A 124 27.03 -21.29 -6.64
CA GLN A 124 25.94 -21.54 -5.70
C GLN A 124 26.59 -22.19 -4.48
N LYS A 125 26.67 -21.45 -3.37
CA LYS A 125 27.28 -21.99 -2.15
C LYS A 125 26.46 -23.22 -1.84
N ARG A 126 27.04 -24.41 -2.06
CA ARG A 126 26.37 -25.65 -1.72
C ARG A 126 26.20 -25.60 -0.20
N PHE A 127 24.98 -25.37 0.25
CA PHE A 127 24.63 -25.38 1.67
C PHE A 127 24.61 -26.84 2.12
N VAL A 128 25.76 -27.50 2.11
CA VAL A 128 25.89 -28.94 2.38
C VAL A 128 25.49 -29.20 3.83
N LYS A 129 26.00 -28.39 4.75
CA LYS A 129 25.87 -28.58 6.20
C LYS A 129 24.66 -27.86 6.85
N ARG A 130 24.06 -26.88 6.16
CA ARG A 130 22.90 -26.11 6.64
C ARG A 130 21.71 -26.15 5.69
N SER A 131 20.50 -25.90 6.18
CA SER A 131 19.34 -25.70 5.31
C SER A 131 19.55 -24.53 4.36
N SER A 132 19.07 -24.67 3.12
CA SER A 132 19.28 -23.63 2.10
C SER A 132 18.43 -22.40 2.44
N PRO A 133 18.92 -21.17 2.20
CA PRO A 133 18.14 -19.96 2.39
C PRO A 133 16.81 -20.01 1.65
N ALA A 134 16.77 -20.55 0.43
CA ALA A 134 15.55 -20.69 -0.36
C ALA A 134 14.51 -21.62 0.29
N LEU A 135 14.95 -22.74 0.90
CA LEU A 135 14.07 -23.62 1.66
C LEU A 135 13.49 -22.87 2.87
N LEU A 136 14.35 -22.19 3.63
CA LEU A 136 13.95 -21.40 4.79
C LEU A 136 13.00 -20.25 4.41
N SER A 137 13.21 -19.54 3.30
CA SER A 137 12.29 -18.51 2.80
C SER A 137 10.92 -19.10 2.48
N ARG A 138 10.91 -20.29 1.85
CA ARG A 138 9.66 -20.95 1.43
C ARG A 138 8.86 -21.38 2.64
N GLU A 139 9.50 -22.02 3.62
CA GLU A 139 8.82 -22.47 4.84
C GLU A 139 8.34 -21.29 5.70
N LEU A 140 9.09 -20.19 5.75
CA LEU A 140 8.65 -18.95 6.40
C LEU A 140 7.36 -18.39 5.76
N ARG A 141 7.30 -18.32 4.42
CA ARG A 141 6.08 -17.88 3.72
C ARG A 141 4.93 -18.89 3.84
N LYS A 142 5.23 -20.18 3.99
CA LYS A 142 4.23 -21.24 4.21
C LYS A 142 3.62 -21.10 5.60
N ALA A 143 4.45 -20.97 6.63
CA ALA A 143 4.02 -20.77 8.01
C ALA A 143 3.16 -19.51 8.17
N LEU A 144 3.55 -18.39 7.54
CA LEU A 144 2.73 -17.17 7.57
C LEU A 144 1.38 -17.34 6.88
N ARG A 145 1.31 -18.08 5.77
CA ARG A 145 0.03 -18.40 5.10
C ARG A 145 -0.87 -19.29 5.96
N GLU A 146 -0.29 -20.28 6.62
CA GLU A 146 -1.00 -21.16 7.56
C GLU A 146 -1.55 -20.41 8.77
N LEU A 147 -0.93 -19.28 9.14
CA LEU A 147 -1.39 -18.38 10.21
C LEU A 147 -2.33 -17.26 9.71
N GLY A 148 -2.87 -17.36 8.49
CA GLY A 148 -3.81 -16.36 7.96
C GLY A 148 -3.15 -15.10 7.39
N GLY A 149 -1.86 -15.19 7.03
CA GLY A 149 -1.08 -14.11 6.41
C GLY A 149 -0.25 -13.29 7.39
N SER A 150 -0.45 -13.46 8.70
CA SER A 150 0.27 -12.74 9.76
C SER A 150 0.40 -13.58 11.03
N GLY A 151 1.51 -13.45 11.76
CA GLY A 151 1.68 -14.14 13.05
C GLY A 151 2.80 -13.57 13.91
N LYS A 152 2.77 -13.83 15.23
CA LYS A 152 3.88 -13.46 16.12
C LYS A 152 5.10 -14.33 15.80
N LYS A 153 6.30 -13.78 16.03
CA LYS A 153 7.57 -14.52 15.84
C LYS A 153 7.54 -15.93 16.43
N ALA A 154 7.06 -16.08 17.67
CA ALA A 154 7.02 -17.38 18.34
C ALA A 154 6.13 -18.40 17.59
N ASP A 155 4.91 -17.99 17.23
CA ASP A 155 3.95 -18.84 16.50
C ASP A 155 4.48 -19.23 15.11
N VAL A 156 5.15 -18.29 14.43
CA VAL A 156 5.75 -18.52 13.12
C VAL A 156 6.92 -19.50 13.23
N LEU A 157 7.81 -19.32 14.21
CA LEU A 157 8.93 -20.24 14.44
C LEU A 157 8.43 -21.64 14.79
N GLU A 158 7.42 -21.76 15.65
CA GLU A 158 6.85 -23.06 16.00
C GLU A 158 6.24 -23.76 14.79
N ARG A 159 5.51 -23.02 13.94
CA ARG A 159 4.97 -23.59 12.71
C ARG A 159 6.06 -24.03 11.74
N ILE A 160 7.16 -23.29 11.63
CA ILE A 160 8.33 -23.69 10.83
C ILE A 160 8.97 -24.94 11.41
N ARG A 161 9.13 -25.02 12.73
CA ARG A 161 9.67 -26.20 13.44
C ARG A 161 8.86 -27.45 13.09
N ILE A 162 7.54 -27.37 13.15
CA ILE A 162 6.64 -28.47 12.78
C ILE A 162 6.78 -28.81 11.28
N ASN A 163 6.79 -27.82 10.39
CA ASN A 163 6.89 -28.05 8.93
C ASN A 163 8.24 -28.67 8.50
N MET A 164 9.30 -28.36 9.24
CA MET A 164 10.67 -28.80 9.02
C MET A 164 11.10 -29.96 9.91
N ASP A 165 10.17 -30.54 10.69
CA ASP A 165 10.49 -31.67 11.54
C ASP A 165 11.05 -32.84 10.72
N GLY A 166 12.15 -33.43 11.19
CA GLY A 166 12.93 -34.43 10.46
C GLY A 166 13.65 -33.94 9.18
N LYS A 167 13.55 -32.66 8.81
CA LYS A 167 14.18 -32.07 7.60
C LYS A 167 15.34 -31.13 7.92
N PHE A 168 15.52 -30.77 9.19
CA PHE A 168 16.64 -29.97 9.64
C PHE A 168 17.96 -30.73 9.47
N LYS A 169 19.00 -30.02 9.05
CA LYS A 169 20.36 -30.56 8.98
C LYS A 169 21.06 -30.44 10.34
N PRO A 170 22.15 -31.18 10.57
CA PRO A 170 22.85 -31.15 11.86
C PRO A 170 23.20 -29.73 12.35
N GLN A 171 23.71 -28.85 11.49
CA GLN A 171 24.05 -27.47 11.89
C GLN A 171 22.83 -26.58 12.16
N ASP A 172 21.66 -26.93 11.63
CA ASP A 172 20.42 -26.21 11.95
C ASP A 172 20.09 -26.39 13.45
N LEU A 173 20.37 -27.58 13.99
CA LEU A 173 20.07 -28.00 15.36
C LEU A 173 21.17 -27.66 16.38
N GLU A 174 22.33 -27.19 15.93
CA GLU A 174 23.39 -26.69 16.81
C GLU A 174 22.93 -25.41 17.52
N ARG A 175 23.30 -25.28 18.80
CA ARG A 175 23.06 -24.08 19.60
C ARG A 175 24.25 -23.12 19.49
N ASP A 176 23.94 -21.83 19.47
CA ASP A 176 24.94 -20.77 19.58
C ASP A 176 25.48 -20.61 21.01
N ALA A 177 26.42 -19.67 21.19
CA ALA A 177 26.96 -19.30 22.50
C ALA A 177 25.90 -18.73 23.48
N GLN A 178 24.71 -18.38 22.99
CA GLN A 178 23.58 -17.83 23.74
C GLN A 178 22.45 -18.86 23.96
N GLY A 179 22.65 -20.12 23.56
CA GLY A 179 21.68 -21.21 23.66
C GLY A 179 20.58 -21.27 22.58
N ASN A 180 20.54 -20.38 21.60
CA ASN A 180 19.57 -20.38 20.50
C ASN A 180 19.96 -21.36 19.38
N LEU A 181 18.96 -22.00 18.77
CA LEU A 181 19.18 -22.86 17.61
C LEU A 181 19.57 -22.02 16.38
N ASN A 182 20.55 -22.52 15.62
CA ASN A 182 21.06 -21.82 14.44
C ASN A 182 19.99 -21.58 13.37
N TRP A 183 19.04 -22.49 13.18
CA TRP A 183 17.98 -22.32 12.17
C TRP A 183 17.06 -21.14 12.48
N GLU A 184 16.80 -20.85 13.77
CA GLU A 184 15.97 -19.71 14.17
C GLU A 184 16.64 -18.39 13.77
N LYS A 185 17.96 -18.30 13.96
CA LYS A 185 18.75 -17.15 13.50
C LYS A 185 18.69 -16.99 11.99
N TRP A 186 18.82 -18.08 11.26
CA TRP A 186 18.77 -18.06 9.80
C TRP A 186 17.39 -17.66 9.30
N ILE A 187 16.31 -18.08 9.96
CA ILE A 187 14.96 -17.61 9.67
C ILE A 187 14.80 -16.10 9.92
N VAL A 188 15.35 -15.58 11.01
CA VAL A 188 15.32 -14.12 11.28
C VAL A 188 16.10 -13.34 10.21
N ALA A 189 17.28 -13.82 9.82
CA ALA A 189 18.06 -13.22 8.74
C ALA A 189 17.29 -13.25 7.40
N GLU A 190 16.62 -14.37 7.11
CA GLU A 190 15.83 -14.56 5.91
C GLU A 190 14.59 -13.64 5.88
N LYS A 191 13.89 -13.51 7.02
CA LYS A 191 12.81 -12.52 7.18
C LYS A 191 13.31 -11.11 6.87
N ASN A 192 14.46 -10.71 7.40
CA ASN A 192 15.01 -9.38 7.15
C ASN A 192 15.35 -9.15 5.67
N ARG A 193 15.78 -10.21 4.96
CA ARG A 193 15.95 -10.16 3.50
C ARG A 193 14.61 -9.97 2.79
N LEU A 194 13.58 -10.73 3.17
CA LEU A 194 12.24 -10.64 2.59
C LEU A 194 11.55 -9.29 2.86
N VAL A 195 11.86 -8.63 3.98
CA VAL A 195 11.42 -7.25 4.25
C VAL A 195 12.08 -6.27 3.27
N LYS A 196 13.39 -6.37 3.03
CA LYS A 196 14.09 -5.53 2.02
C LYS A 196 13.58 -5.76 0.60
N GLU A 197 13.20 -7.00 0.29
CA GLU A 197 12.58 -7.39 -0.98
C GLU A 197 11.11 -6.92 -1.10
N GLY A 198 10.49 -6.45 -0.01
CA GLY A 198 9.09 -5.99 0.02
C GLY A 198 8.06 -7.11 0.03
N ALA A 199 8.46 -8.34 0.38
CA ALA A 199 7.56 -9.50 0.46
C ALA A 199 6.88 -9.64 1.83
N ILE A 200 7.52 -9.16 2.90
CA ILE A 200 7.02 -9.16 4.27
C ILE A 200 6.95 -7.71 4.76
N VAL A 201 5.86 -7.35 5.42
CA VAL A 201 5.69 -6.06 6.12
C VAL A 201 6.09 -6.24 7.58
N THR A 202 6.84 -5.29 8.12
CA THR A 202 7.03 -5.14 9.56
C THR A 202 5.95 -4.22 10.10
N GLY A 203 4.89 -4.79 10.65
CA GLY A 203 3.89 -4.04 11.41
C GLY A 203 4.51 -3.46 12.69
N SER A 204 4.16 -2.22 12.99
CA SER A 204 4.73 -1.35 14.04
C SER A 204 4.47 -1.81 15.50
N SER A 205 4.17 -3.08 15.77
CA SER A 205 3.84 -3.54 17.11
C SER A 205 4.39 -4.95 17.38
N PHE A 206 5.35 -5.02 18.31
CA PHE A 206 5.71 -6.20 19.12
C PHE A 206 5.97 -7.53 18.37
N GLY A 207 6.78 -7.52 17.32
CA GLY A 207 7.33 -8.76 16.77
C GLY A 207 6.35 -9.62 15.94
N VAL A 208 5.33 -8.99 15.38
CA VAL A 208 4.43 -9.60 14.38
C VAL A 208 5.06 -9.55 12.99
N TRP A 209 5.01 -10.67 12.26
CA TRP A 209 5.47 -10.81 10.89
C TRP A 209 4.26 -10.99 9.98
N GLU A 210 4.20 -10.26 8.86
CA GLU A 210 3.05 -10.25 7.97
C GLU A 210 3.46 -10.30 6.49
N LEU A 211 2.73 -11.06 5.67
CA LEU A 211 2.91 -11.07 4.22
C LEU A 211 2.30 -9.82 3.60
N ARG A 212 3.03 -9.16 2.70
CA ARG A 212 2.53 -7.96 2.02
C ARG A 212 1.33 -8.22 1.10
N ARG A 213 1.25 -9.43 0.55
CA ARG A 213 0.10 -9.91 -0.24
C ARG A 213 -0.40 -11.18 0.44
N LYS A 214 -1.66 -11.19 0.85
CA LYS A 214 -2.34 -12.36 1.40
C LYS A 214 -2.65 -13.36 0.29
#